data_AF-A0A0B6WZY4-F1
#
_entry.id   AF-A0A0B6WZY4-F1
#
_cell.length_a   1.000
_cell.length_b   1.000
_cell.length_c   1.000
_cell.angle_alpha   90.00
_cell.angle_beta   90.00
_cell.angle_gamma   90.00
#
_symmetry.space_group_name_H-M   'P 1'
#
loop_
_entity.id
_entity.type
_entity.pdbx_description
1 polymer ?
#
loop_
_entity_poly.entity_id
_entity_poly.type
_entity_poly.pdbx_seq_one_letter_code
_entity_poly.pdbx_strand_id
1 'polypeptide(L)'
;MAHIFSVYQFPIIVQTFDPETLSYLRSRCRGQLPDRIPPFDFSKVEDTALFWLLIRLKWFMEQTTEYPKVKARVFVDEGWKSNGVAIKIPTFEDVFGDGLVCFCQSSSISSRQDRPTDFPNQLVKVDVRERSSKVWWQENCYPGEPVFVPAPHSAAEDDGVVLSIVLNAAEGNSFLLVLDAASFTEVVRAEVPHHIPFGFHGQFFTDDQRPVEDYTLQEVRDV
;
A
#
# COMPACT_ATOMS: atom_id res chain seq x y z
N MET A 1 6.89 1.08 -3.19
CA MET A 1 6.07 2.15 -2.60
C MET A 1 5.73 3.28 -3.58
N ALA A 2 6.70 3.82 -4.34
CA ALA A 2 6.46 4.94 -5.26
C ALA A 2 5.38 4.68 -6.35
N HIS A 3 5.20 3.43 -6.76
CA HIS A 3 4.29 3.04 -7.84
C HIS A 3 2.83 2.78 -7.37
N ILE A 4 2.60 2.63 -6.06
CA ILE A 4 1.24 2.65 -5.47
C ILE A 4 0.64 4.05 -5.60
N PHE A 5 1.48 5.10 -5.63
CA PHE A 5 1.02 6.49 -5.66
C PHE A 5 0.47 6.95 -7.01
N SER A 6 0.78 6.26 -8.12
CA SER A 6 0.26 6.62 -9.44
C SER A 6 -1.07 5.94 -9.79
N VAL A 7 -1.39 4.82 -9.13
CA VAL A 7 -2.50 3.95 -9.56
C VAL A 7 -3.76 4.12 -8.72
N TYR A 8 -3.65 4.29 -7.39
CA TYR A 8 -4.82 4.04 -6.53
C TYR A 8 -5.71 5.25 -6.19
N GLN A 9 -5.37 6.47 -6.63
CA GLN A 9 -6.13 7.71 -6.36
C GLN A 9 -6.56 7.95 -4.90
N PHE A 10 -6.06 7.17 -3.93
CA PHE A 10 -6.20 7.48 -2.52
C PHE A 10 -5.27 8.65 -2.19
N PRO A 11 -5.72 9.64 -1.43
CA PRO A 11 -4.85 10.63 -0.81
C PRO A 11 -4.04 9.94 0.31
N ILE A 12 -3.02 9.18 -0.06
CA ILE A 12 -2.01 8.71 0.90
C ILE A 12 -1.07 9.88 1.13
N ILE A 13 -1.28 10.58 2.24
CA ILE A 13 -0.40 11.66 2.64
C ILE A 13 0.76 11.01 3.42
N VAL A 14 1.93 11.00 2.82
CA VAL A 14 3.19 10.62 3.49
C VAL A 14 3.89 11.91 3.90
N GLN A 15 4.23 12.05 5.18
CA GLN A 15 5.03 13.17 5.66
C GLN A 15 6.34 12.66 6.25
N THR A 16 7.40 12.76 5.47
CA THR A 16 8.75 12.75 6.02
C THR A 16 9.02 14.14 6.57
N PHE A 17 9.27 14.24 7.88
CA PHE A 17 9.61 15.50 8.55
C PHE A 17 10.94 15.30 9.25
N ASP A 18 12.00 15.90 8.72
CA ASP A 18 13.34 15.78 9.27
C ASP A 18 13.63 16.88 10.33
N PRO A 19 14.69 16.74 11.14
CA PRO A 19 15.05 17.72 12.16
C PRO A 19 15.37 19.13 11.62
N GLU A 20 15.87 19.25 10.39
CA GLU A 20 16.16 20.55 9.77
C GLU A 20 14.85 21.26 9.41
N THR A 21 13.90 20.52 8.83
CA THR A 21 12.54 21.00 8.53
C THR A 21 11.81 21.44 9.81
N LEU A 22 11.95 20.69 10.92
CA LEU A 22 11.40 21.11 12.21
C LEU A 22 12.03 22.42 12.71
N SER A 23 13.35 22.53 12.62
CA SER A 23 14.09 23.72 13.05
C SER A 23 13.69 24.95 12.24
N TYR A 24 13.52 24.78 10.93
CA TYR A 24 12.98 25.80 10.04
C TYR A 24 11.57 26.25 10.46
N LEU A 25 10.66 25.31 10.73
CA LEU A 25 9.28 25.63 11.11
C LEU A 25 9.22 26.36 12.46
N ARG A 26 10.02 25.94 13.45
CA ARG A 26 10.15 26.64 14.74
C ARG A 26 10.67 28.07 14.58
N SER A 27 11.61 28.30 13.65
CA SER A 27 12.11 29.65 13.34
C SER A 27 11.01 30.56 12.77
N ARG A 28 10.14 30.02 11.90
CA ARG A 28 9.00 30.72 11.30
C ARG A 28 7.93 31.06 12.33
N CYS A 29 7.68 30.18 13.28
CA CYS A 29 6.75 30.41 14.38
C CYS A 29 7.34 31.29 15.50
N ARG A 30 8.56 31.85 15.34
CA ARG A 30 9.26 32.66 16.35
C ARG A 30 9.32 32.01 17.74
N GLY A 31 9.41 30.68 17.79
CA GLY A 31 9.43 29.93 19.06
C GLY A 31 8.10 29.94 19.84
N GLN A 32 6.98 30.34 19.22
CA GLN A 32 5.66 30.40 19.87
C GLN A 32 4.86 29.10 19.76
N LEU A 33 5.43 28.05 19.16
CA LEU A 33 4.79 26.75 19.15
C LEU A 33 4.77 26.21 20.59
N PRO A 34 3.60 25.89 21.16
CA PRO A 34 3.54 25.28 22.48
C PRO A 34 4.26 23.94 22.46
N ASP A 35 5.00 23.64 23.53
CA ASP A 35 5.73 22.37 23.64
C ASP A 35 4.79 21.16 23.63
N ARG A 36 3.53 21.33 24.03
CA ARG A 36 2.56 20.24 24.12
C ARG A 36 1.13 20.70 23.85
N ILE A 37 0.44 20.00 22.96
CA ILE A 37 -1.03 20.03 22.83
C ILE A 37 -1.49 18.57 22.84
N PRO A 38 -2.03 18.05 23.96
CA PRO A 38 -2.42 16.65 24.04
C PRO A 38 -3.33 16.22 22.88
N PRO A 39 -3.07 15.06 22.25
CA PRO A 39 -2.12 14.02 22.65
C PRO A 39 -0.66 14.23 22.19
N PHE A 40 -0.35 15.32 21.49
CA PHE A 40 0.96 15.59 20.86
C PHE A 40 1.94 16.32 21.78
N ASP A 41 3.19 15.88 21.74
CA ASP A 41 4.36 16.47 22.37
C ASP A 41 5.29 17.06 21.30
N PHE A 42 5.16 18.35 21.01
CA PHE A 42 5.91 19.04 19.95
C PHE A 42 7.40 19.23 20.25
N SER A 43 7.87 18.80 21.44
CA SER A 43 9.31 18.61 21.67
C SER A 43 9.89 17.49 20.80
N LYS A 44 9.05 16.53 20.38
CA LYS A 44 9.40 15.40 19.53
C LYS A 44 9.16 15.74 18.05
N VAL A 45 10.11 15.35 17.21
CA VAL A 45 10.05 15.59 15.76
C VAL A 45 8.86 14.84 15.15
N GLU A 46 8.65 13.62 15.62
CA GLU A 46 7.67 12.69 15.08
C GLU A 46 6.23 13.10 15.44
N ASP A 47 5.98 13.58 16.67
CA ASP A 47 4.71 14.20 17.07
C ASP A 47 4.39 15.43 16.23
N THR A 48 5.40 16.25 15.95
CA THR A 48 5.23 17.43 15.10
C THR A 48 4.90 17.02 13.66
N ALA A 49 5.62 16.03 13.13
CA ALA A 49 5.39 15.45 11.81
C ALA A 49 3.95 14.95 11.65
N LEU A 50 3.51 14.11 12.60
CA LEU A 50 2.18 13.52 12.59
C LEU A 50 1.09 14.59 12.73
N PHE A 51 1.25 15.55 13.64
CA PHE A 51 0.27 16.62 13.80
C PHE A 51 0.04 17.38 12.49
N TRP A 52 1.12 17.81 11.83
CA TRP A 52 1.03 18.52 10.55
C TRP A 52 0.45 17.65 9.44
N LEU A 53 0.76 16.35 9.45
CA LEU A 53 0.20 15.39 8.51
C LEU A 53 -1.33 15.32 8.65
N LEU A 54 -1.81 15.18 9.89
CA LEU A 54 -3.23 15.10 10.18
C LEU A 54 -3.97 16.41 9.87
N ILE A 55 -3.35 17.58 10.07
CA ILE A 55 -3.90 18.87 9.65
C ILE A 55 -4.05 18.94 8.12
N ARG A 56 -3.03 18.51 7.37
CA ARG A 56 -3.10 18.48 5.90
C ARG A 56 -4.18 17.52 5.41
N LEU A 57 -4.29 16.35 6.04
CA LEU A 57 -5.36 15.40 5.76
C LEU A 57 -6.73 16.00 6.05
N LYS A 58 -6.88 16.68 7.19
CA LYS A 58 -8.12 17.36 7.55
C LYS A 58 -8.54 18.37 6.48
N TRP A 59 -7.62 19.26 6.07
CA TRP A 59 -7.92 20.26 5.04
C TRP A 59 -8.23 19.64 3.68
N PHE A 60 -7.52 18.59 3.29
CA PHE A 60 -7.81 17.86 2.06
C PHE A 60 -9.25 17.31 2.08
N MET A 61 -9.64 16.66 3.18
CA MET A 61 -10.97 16.09 3.36
C MET A 61 -12.07 17.16 3.43
N GLU A 62 -11.78 18.37 3.92
CA GLU A 62 -12.74 19.48 3.92
C GLU A 62 -12.94 20.10 2.52
N GLN A 63 -11.94 20.00 1.65
CA GLN A 63 -11.97 20.53 0.29
C GLN A 63 -12.47 19.51 -0.74
N THR A 64 -12.46 18.21 -0.42
CA THR A 64 -12.93 17.17 -1.34
C THR A 64 -14.43 17.28 -1.60
N THR A 65 -14.80 17.35 -2.87
CA THR A 65 -16.21 17.43 -3.31
C THR A 65 -16.75 16.11 -3.86
N GLU A 66 -15.87 15.14 -4.09
CA GLU A 66 -16.21 13.83 -4.67
C GLU A 66 -16.90 12.91 -3.65
N TYR A 67 -16.56 13.02 -2.37
CA TYR A 67 -17.10 12.21 -1.29
C TYR A 67 -17.67 13.07 -0.15
N PRO A 68 -18.70 13.90 -0.42
CA PRO A 68 -19.22 14.81 0.59
C PRO A 68 -19.77 14.00 1.77
N LYS A 69 -19.35 14.35 2.99
CA LYS A 69 -19.75 13.74 4.27
C LYS A 69 -19.12 12.38 4.59
N VAL A 70 -18.18 11.87 3.79
CA VAL A 70 -17.41 10.68 4.18
C VAL A 70 -16.32 11.09 5.16
N LYS A 71 -16.32 10.45 6.33
CA LYS A 71 -15.24 10.61 7.31
C LYS A 71 -14.09 9.65 6.99
N ALA A 72 -12.86 10.11 7.06
CA ALA A 72 -11.67 9.29 6.85
C ALA A 72 -11.44 8.35 8.04
N ARG A 73 -10.98 7.13 7.76
CA ARG A 73 -10.35 6.28 8.79
C ARG A 73 -8.85 6.38 8.61
N VAL A 74 -8.15 6.82 9.65
CA VAL A 74 -6.72 7.11 9.56
C VAL A 74 -5.94 5.96 10.19
N PHE A 75 -5.08 5.34 9.38
CA PHE A 75 -4.14 4.32 9.82
C PHE A 75 -2.73 4.85 9.58
N VAL A 76 -1.91 4.84 10.63
CA VAL A 76 -0.51 5.22 10.60
C VAL A 76 0.28 3.92 10.74
N ASP A 77 0.83 3.48 9.61
CA ASP A 77 1.94 2.54 9.62
C ASP A 77 3.21 3.31 9.98
N GLU A 78 4.23 2.62 10.48
CA GLU A 78 5.49 3.16 11.04
C GLU A 78 5.48 3.40 12.55
N GLY A 79 6.05 2.43 13.28
CA GLY A 79 6.88 2.47 14.50
C GLY A 79 6.66 3.47 15.65
N TRP A 80 5.68 4.36 15.56
CA TRP A 80 5.53 5.53 16.42
C TRP A 80 4.85 5.20 17.73
N LYS A 81 3.84 4.32 17.64
CA LYS A 81 3.20 3.67 18.78
C LYS A 81 3.07 2.18 18.51
N SER A 82 2.91 1.42 19.59
CA SER A 82 2.70 -0.02 19.51
C SER A 82 1.53 -0.35 18.58
N ASN A 83 1.69 -1.42 17.81
CA ASN A 83 0.63 -1.96 16.96
C ASN A 83 -0.67 -2.15 17.75
N GLY A 84 -1.80 -1.71 17.20
CA GLY A 84 -3.11 -1.82 17.83
C GLY A 84 -3.47 -0.69 18.81
N VAL A 85 -2.65 0.35 18.93
CA VAL A 85 -2.97 1.56 19.71
C VAL A 85 -3.74 2.55 18.84
N ALA A 86 -4.71 3.26 19.41
CA ALA A 86 -5.35 4.41 18.77
C ALA A 86 -5.25 5.65 19.66
N ILE A 87 -5.14 6.82 19.05
CA ILE A 87 -5.35 8.10 19.72
C ILE A 87 -6.67 8.70 19.26
N LYS A 88 -7.35 9.41 20.16
CA LYS A 88 -8.55 10.18 19.85
C LYS A 88 -8.22 11.66 19.81
N ILE A 89 -8.66 12.33 18.75
CA ILE A 89 -8.54 13.78 18.54
C ILE A 89 -9.97 14.34 18.40
N PRO A 90 -10.63 14.75 19.50
CA PRO A 90 -12.04 15.14 19.49
C PRO A 90 -12.36 16.27 18.50
N THR A 91 -11.43 17.20 18.30
CA THR A 91 -11.58 18.32 17.35
C THR A 91 -11.65 17.88 15.88
N PHE A 92 -11.32 16.62 15.57
CA PHE A 92 -11.32 16.08 14.21
C PHE A 92 -12.49 15.11 13.97
N GLU A 93 -13.44 14.96 14.89
CA GLU A 93 -14.58 14.03 14.74
C GLU A 93 -15.44 14.30 13.51
N ASP A 94 -15.49 15.54 13.01
CA ASP A 94 -16.24 15.89 11.80
C ASP A 94 -15.59 15.36 10.52
N VAL A 95 -14.29 15.06 10.57
CA VAL A 95 -13.50 14.69 9.40
C VAL A 95 -12.99 13.26 9.49
N PHE A 96 -12.64 12.79 10.68
CA PHE A 96 -12.15 11.43 10.94
C PHE A 96 -13.22 10.62 11.67
N GLY A 97 -13.40 9.36 11.28
CA GLY A 97 -14.34 8.44 11.93
C GLY A 97 -14.03 8.35 13.42
N ASP A 98 -15.01 8.73 14.26
CA ASP A 98 -14.90 8.77 15.72
C ASP A 98 -13.72 9.62 16.27
N GLY A 99 -13.11 10.47 15.42
CA GLY A 99 -11.90 11.23 15.74
C GLY A 99 -10.66 10.34 15.97
N LEU A 100 -10.67 9.09 15.48
CA LEU A 100 -9.63 8.11 15.75
C LEU A 100 -8.50 8.15 14.71
N VAL A 101 -7.27 8.03 15.22
CA VAL A 101 -6.06 7.74 14.45
C VAL A 101 -5.46 6.45 14.99
N CYS A 102 -5.45 5.41 14.17
CA CYS A 102 -5.01 4.06 14.54
C CYS A 102 -3.55 3.85 14.14
N PHE A 103 -2.76 3.23 15.01
CA PHE A 103 -1.38 2.83 14.75
C PHE A 103 -1.35 1.33 14.55
N CYS A 104 -0.95 0.90 13.36
CA CYS A 104 -0.89 -0.51 13.04
C CYS A 104 0.15 -0.81 11.98
N GLN A 105 0.77 -1.99 12.08
CA GLN A 105 1.63 -2.47 11.00
C GLN A 105 0.77 -2.70 9.75
N SER A 106 1.31 -2.41 8.57
CA SER A 106 0.65 -2.73 7.29
C SER A 106 0.19 -4.19 7.21
N SER A 107 0.98 -5.13 7.74
CA SER A 107 0.64 -6.55 7.84
C SER A 107 -0.57 -6.85 8.74
N SER A 108 -0.90 -5.96 9.67
CA SER A 108 -2.05 -6.10 10.58
C SER A 108 -3.35 -5.52 9.98
N ILE A 109 -3.26 -4.81 8.85
CA ILE A 109 -4.42 -4.32 8.10
C ILE A 109 -4.90 -5.47 7.21
N SER A 110 -5.43 -6.53 7.83
CA SER A 110 -6.09 -7.60 7.09
C SER A 110 -7.57 -7.26 6.90
N SER A 111 -8.07 -7.47 5.68
CA SER A 111 -9.50 -7.38 5.38
C SER A 111 -10.32 -8.54 5.95
N ARG A 112 -9.67 -9.59 6.49
CA ARG A 112 -10.32 -10.78 7.05
C ARG A 112 -9.61 -11.28 8.32
N GLN A 113 -10.39 -11.40 9.40
CA GLN A 113 -9.96 -11.87 10.72
C GLN A 113 -10.17 -13.37 10.95
N ASP A 114 -10.76 -14.09 9.99
CA ASP A 114 -11.18 -15.50 10.13
C ASP A 114 -10.12 -16.52 9.71
N ARG A 115 -8.90 -16.08 9.35
CA ARG A 115 -7.84 -16.96 8.84
C ARG A 115 -6.51 -16.74 9.57
N PRO A 116 -5.65 -17.77 9.66
CA PRO A 116 -4.33 -17.64 10.29
C PRO A 116 -3.54 -16.50 9.63
N THR A 117 -3.17 -15.51 10.43
CA THR A 117 -2.36 -14.34 10.05
C THR A 117 -0.87 -14.67 10.14
N ASP A 118 -0.47 -15.86 9.71
CA ASP A 118 0.93 -16.12 9.45
C ASP A 118 1.32 -15.41 8.14
N PHE A 119 2.61 -15.14 7.95
CA PHE A 119 3.27 -14.47 6.82
C PHE A 119 2.39 -14.24 5.57
N PRO A 120 2.38 -13.03 4.93
CA PRO A 120 1.42 -12.66 3.89
C PRO A 120 1.05 -13.79 2.92
N ASN A 121 -0.14 -14.36 3.10
CA ASN A 121 -0.61 -15.57 2.40
C ASN A 121 -1.82 -15.31 1.51
N GLN A 122 -2.18 -14.04 1.30
CA GLN A 122 -3.38 -13.63 0.57
C GLN A 122 -3.07 -12.50 -0.41
N LEU A 123 -3.78 -12.53 -1.53
CA LEU A 123 -3.95 -11.34 -2.37
C LEU A 123 -5.35 -10.79 -2.13
N VAL A 124 -5.45 -9.47 -2.02
CA VAL A 124 -6.73 -8.79 -1.75
C VAL A 124 -6.92 -7.67 -2.77
N LYS A 125 -8.03 -7.74 -3.51
CA LYS A 125 -8.55 -6.62 -4.29
C LYS A 125 -9.59 -5.89 -3.46
N VAL A 126 -9.46 -4.57 -3.34
CA VAL A 126 -10.40 -3.70 -2.61
C VAL A 126 -11.09 -2.80 -3.62
N ASP A 127 -12.42 -2.84 -3.62
CA ASP A 127 -13.26 -1.89 -4.34
C ASP A 127 -13.66 -0.76 -3.39
N VAL A 128 -13.22 0.45 -3.71
CA VAL A 128 -13.42 1.64 -2.87
C VAL A 128 -14.79 2.28 -3.06
N ARG A 129 -15.40 2.09 -4.23
CA ARG A 129 -16.71 2.64 -4.57
C ARG A 129 -17.79 1.78 -3.92
N GLU A 130 -17.71 0.48 -4.14
CA GLU A 130 -18.65 -0.51 -3.60
C GLU A 130 -18.32 -0.92 -2.15
N ARG A 131 -17.15 -0.50 -1.63
CA ARG A 131 -16.66 -0.84 -0.29
C ARG A 131 -16.64 -2.35 -0.05
N SER A 132 -16.23 -3.09 -1.07
CA SER A 132 -16.17 -4.54 -1.06
C SER A 132 -14.74 -5.02 -1.26
N SER A 133 -14.48 -6.30 -0.99
CA SER A 133 -13.19 -6.91 -1.28
C SER A 133 -13.33 -8.30 -1.85
N LYS A 134 -12.36 -8.67 -2.69
CA LYS A 134 -12.19 -10.01 -3.26
C LYS A 134 -10.83 -10.52 -2.84
N VAL A 135 -10.73 -11.82 -2.56
CA VAL A 135 -9.54 -12.42 -1.96
C VAL A 135 -9.18 -13.70 -2.71
N TRP A 136 -7.91 -13.83 -3.08
CA TRP A 136 -7.33 -15.10 -3.48
C TRP A 136 -6.49 -15.65 -2.31
N TRP A 137 -6.66 -16.94 -2.04
CA TRP A 137 -5.97 -17.67 -0.99
C TRP A 137 -5.94 -19.15 -1.33
N GLN A 138 -4.84 -19.81 -1.02
CA GLN A 138 -4.69 -21.26 -1.09
C GLN A 138 -3.86 -21.72 0.12
N GLU A 139 -4.21 -22.88 0.69
CA GLU A 139 -3.49 -23.42 1.84
C GLU A 139 -2.01 -23.66 1.50
N ASN A 140 -1.11 -23.34 2.45
CA ASN A 140 0.35 -23.44 2.30
C ASN A 140 0.95 -22.64 1.12
N CYS A 141 0.19 -21.68 0.57
CA CYS A 141 0.62 -20.85 -0.54
C CYS A 141 0.85 -19.41 -0.10
N TYR A 142 1.98 -18.83 -0.52
CA TYR A 142 2.43 -17.50 -0.12
C TYR A 142 2.73 -16.66 -1.36
N PRO A 143 1.82 -15.76 -1.76
CA PRO A 143 1.99 -14.92 -2.94
C PRO A 143 3.00 -13.79 -2.69
N GLY A 144 3.79 -13.46 -3.71
CA GLY A 144 4.63 -12.26 -3.76
C GLY A 144 3.86 -11.02 -4.22
N GLU A 145 4.58 -9.91 -4.45
CA GLU A 145 3.98 -8.65 -4.89
C GLU A 145 3.16 -8.83 -6.19
N PRO A 146 1.87 -8.44 -6.22
CA PRO A 146 1.04 -8.56 -7.40
C PRO A 146 1.39 -7.48 -8.45
N VAL A 147 1.39 -7.86 -9.73
CA VAL A 147 1.58 -6.96 -10.87
C VAL A 147 0.31 -6.95 -11.72
N PHE A 148 -0.31 -5.78 -11.86
CA PHE A 148 -1.45 -5.60 -12.78
C PHE A 148 -0.95 -5.42 -14.21
N VAL A 149 -1.61 -6.10 -15.15
CA VAL A 149 -1.35 -6.02 -16.59
C VAL A 149 -2.66 -5.67 -17.29
N PRO A 150 -2.81 -4.44 -17.83
CA PRO A 150 -4.03 -4.03 -18.51
C PRO A 150 -4.21 -4.80 -19.82
N ALA A 151 -5.46 -5.04 -20.21
CA ALA A 151 -5.77 -5.51 -21.55
C ALA A 151 -5.34 -4.46 -22.60
N PRO A 152 -4.86 -4.85 -23.80
CA PRO A 152 -4.36 -3.92 -24.82
C PRO A 152 -5.34 -2.80 -25.23
N HIS A 153 -6.64 -3.00 -25.02
CA HIS A 153 -7.70 -2.07 -25.35
C HIS A 153 -8.67 -1.88 -24.17
N SER A 154 -8.14 -1.83 -22.94
CA SER A 154 -8.92 -1.77 -21.71
C SER A 154 -9.95 -0.65 -21.72
N ALA A 155 -11.22 -0.97 -21.47
CA ALA A 155 -12.29 0.03 -21.32
C ALA A 155 -12.60 0.37 -19.85
N ALA A 156 -12.29 -0.55 -18.93
CA ALA A 156 -12.45 -0.38 -17.49
C ALA A 156 -11.08 -0.36 -16.79
N GLU A 157 -11.02 0.26 -15.60
CA GLU A 157 -9.77 0.40 -14.83
C GLU A 157 -9.14 -0.94 -14.44
N ASP A 158 -9.96 -1.99 -14.33
CA ASP A 158 -9.58 -3.33 -13.93
C ASP A 158 -9.75 -4.37 -15.05
N ASP A 159 -9.80 -3.92 -16.30
CA ASP A 159 -9.84 -4.77 -17.48
C ASP A 159 -8.41 -5.26 -17.81
N GLY A 160 -8.11 -6.48 -17.40
CA GLY A 160 -6.78 -7.06 -17.49
C GLY A 160 -6.59 -8.25 -16.54
N VAL A 161 -5.34 -8.53 -16.20
CA VAL A 161 -4.96 -9.62 -15.28
C VAL A 161 -4.06 -9.13 -14.15
N VAL A 162 -4.04 -9.88 -13.06
CA VAL A 162 -3.07 -9.72 -11.98
C VAL A 162 -2.16 -10.95 -11.94
N LEU A 163 -0.86 -10.69 -11.96
CA LEU A 163 0.19 -11.70 -11.88
C LEU A 163 0.80 -11.72 -10.48
N SER A 164 1.11 -12.90 -9.95
CA SER A 164 1.91 -13.03 -8.73
C SER A 164 2.67 -14.34 -8.73
N ILE A 165 3.95 -14.30 -8.32
CA ILE A 165 4.71 -15.53 -8.08
C ILE A 165 4.34 -16.03 -6.69
N VAL A 166 3.88 -17.28 -6.61
CA VAL A 166 3.43 -17.91 -5.38
C VAL A 166 4.40 -19.00 -4.99
N LEU A 167 4.85 -18.98 -3.73
CA LEU A 167 5.54 -20.11 -3.11
C LEU A 167 4.50 -21.11 -2.60
N ASN A 168 4.53 -22.34 -3.11
CA ASN A 168 3.78 -23.46 -2.56
C ASN A 168 4.70 -24.22 -1.60
N ALA A 169 4.55 -23.94 -0.31
CA ALA A 169 5.38 -24.53 0.72
C ALA A 169 5.09 -26.03 0.95
N ALA A 170 3.92 -26.51 0.52
CA ALA A 170 3.58 -27.93 0.65
C ALA A 170 4.38 -28.80 -0.33
N GLU A 171 4.62 -28.30 -1.55
CA GLU A 171 5.35 -29.03 -2.60
C GLU A 171 6.81 -28.56 -2.76
N GLY A 172 7.19 -27.45 -2.14
CA GLY A 172 8.55 -26.89 -2.25
C GLY A 172 8.85 -26.28 -3.62
N ASN A 173 7.81 -25.91 -4.36
CA ASN A 173 7.87 -25.32 -5.69
C ASN A 173 7.21 -23.92 -5.71
N SER A 174 7.22 -23.29 -6.89
CA SER A 174 6.55 -22.01 -7.10
C SER A 174 5.74 -22.04 -8.39
N PHE A 175 4.77 -21.14 -8.49
CA PHE A 175 4.03 -20.93 -9.74
C PHE A 175 3.75 -19.46 -9.98
N LEU A 176 3.66 -19.07 -11.24
CA LEU A 176 3.10 -17.79 -11.64
C LEU A 176 1.57 -17.93 -11.67
N LEU A 177 0.90 -17.31 -10.70
CA LEU A 177 -0.55 -17.18 -10.63
C LEU A 177 -1.01 -16.08 -11.59
N VAL A 178 -2.08 -16.35 -12.34
CA VAL A 178 -2.78 -15.36 -13.16
C VAL A 178 -4.23 -15.28 -12.71
N LEU A 179 -4.63 -14.11 -12.23
CA LEU A 179 -6.01 -13.79 -11.87
C LEU A 179 -6.63 -12.89 -12.93
N ASP A 180 -7.89 -13.14 -13.28
CA ASP A 180 -8.72 -12.13 -13.94
C ASP A 180 -8.88 -10.92 -13.00
N ALA A 181 -8.49 -9.72 -13.41
CA ALA A 181 -8.42 -8.58 -12.50
C ALA A 181 -9.81 -8.15 -12.03
N ALA A 182 -10.83 -8.23 -12.88
CA ALA A 182 -12.20 -7.82 -12.56
C ALA A 182 -12.86 -8.74 -11.52
N SER A 183 -12.92 -10.04 -11.78
CA SER A 183 -13.52 -11.07 -10.92
C SER A 183 -12.61 -11.52 -9.78
N PHE A 184 -11.30 -11.31 -9.91
CA PHE A 184 -10.26 -11.77 -8.98
C PHE A 184 -10.22 -13.30 -8.82
N THR A 185 -10.71 -14.04 -9.82
CA THR A 185 -10.64 -15.50 -9.87
C THR A 185 -9.44 -15.95 -10.69
N GLU A 186 -8.85 -17.08 -10.31
CA GLU A 186 -7.75 -17.66 -11.05
C GLU A 186 -8.19 -18.16 -12.43
N VAL A 187 -7.44 -17.75 -13.45
CA VAL A 187 -7.66 -18.17 -14.85
C VAL A 187 -6.65 -19.20 -15.31
N VAL A 188 -5.39 -19.07 -14.89
CA VAL A 188 -4.31 -20.02 -15.20
C VAL A 188 -3.17 -19.86 -14.20
N ARG A 189 -2.34 -20.89 -14.09
CA ARG A 189 -1.03 -20.82 -13.44
C ARG A 189 0.05 -21.50 -14.28
N ALA A 190 1.28 -21.02 -14.16
CA ALA A 190 2.46 -21.66 -14.75
C ALA A 190 3.39 -22.16 -13.64
N GLU A 191 3.54 -23.48 -13.55
CA GLU A 191 4.33 -24.16 -12.52
C GLU A 191 5.84 -24.13 -12.86
N VAL A 192 6.69 -23.96 -11.85
CA VAL A 192 8.13 -24.21 -11.94
C VAL A 192 8.54 -25.32 -10.97
N PRO A 193 9.50 -26.20 -11.31
CA PRO A 193 9.81 -27.38 -10.50
C PRO A 193 10.66 -27.07 -9.24
N HIS A 194 10.85 -25.80 -8.90
CA HIS A 194 11.68 -25.33 -7.78
C HIS A 194 11.05 -24.09 -7.14
N HIS A 195 11.42 -23.81 -5.89
CA HIS A 195 10.99 -22.58 -5.23
C HIS A 195 11.69 -21.36 -5.85
N ILE A 196 10.92 -20.31 -6.09
CA ILE A 196 11.43 -18.96 -6.36
C ILE A 196 11.42 -18.21 -5.03
N PRO A 197 12.57 -17.73 -4.53
CA PRO A 197 12.63 -16.97 -3.27
C PRO A 197 11.74 -15.71 -3.33
N PHE A 198 11.26 -15.26 -2.17
CA PHE A 198 10.50 -14.01 -2.08
C PHE A 198 11.33 -12.84 -2.62
N GLY A 199 10.88 -12.29 -3.75
CA GLY A 199 11.41 -11.06 -4.31
C GLY A 199 10.80 -9.83 -3.64
N PHE A 200 11.40 -8.66 -3.90
CA PHE A 200 10.85 -7.38 -3.46
C PHE A 200 9.83 -6.84 -4.47
N HIS A 201 10.31 -6.56 -5.69
CA HIS A 201 9.52 -5.91 -6.72
C HIS A 201 9.52 -6.67 -8.04
N GLY A 202 8.42 -6.52 -8.80
CA GLY A 202 8.26 -7.04 -10.15
C GLY A 202 7.68 -6.00 -11.09
N GLN A 203 8.00 -6.12 -12.38
CA GLN A 203 7.45 -5.24 -13.42
C GLN A 203 7.14 -6.06 -14.67
N PHE A 204 6.03 -5.71 -15.33
CA PHE A 204 5.64 -6.24 -16.63
C PHE A 204 6.00 -5.22 -17.71
N PHE A 205 6.52 -5.69 -18.84
CA PHE A 205 6.84 -4.86 -19.99
C PHE A 205 6.13 -5.43 -21.22
N THR A 206 5.45 -4.57 -21.96
CA THR A 206 4.97 -4.87 -23.31
C THR A 206 6.12 -4.75 -24.32
N ASP A 207 5.93 -5.28 -25.53
CA ASP A 207 6.97 -5.29 -26.56
C ASP A 207 7.46 -3.89 -26.97
N ASP A 208 6.58 -2.89 -26.92
CA ASP A 208 6.87 -1.49 -27.18
C ASP A 208 7.56 -0.76 -26.00
N GLN A 209 7.59 -1.37 -24.82
CA GLN A 209 8.20 -0.83 -23.60
C GLN A 209 9.50 -1.53 -23.21
N ARG A 210 9.99 -2.48 -24.02
CA ARG A 210 11.29 -3.09 -23.77
C ARG A 210 12.38 -2.01 -23.86
N PRO A 211 13.28 -1.92 -22.87
CA PRO A 211 14.51 -1.17 -23.05
C PRO A 211 15.21 -1.68 -24.32
N VAL A 212 15.58 -0.78 -25.21
CA VAL A 212 16.44 -1.11 -26.35
C VAL A 212 17.81 -1.45 -25.79
N GLU A 213 18.01 -2.69 -25.37
CA GLU A 213 19.34 -3.19 -25.07
C GLU A 213 19.92 -3.78 -26.36
N ASP A 214 20.90 -3.05 -26.90
CA ASP A 214 21.80 -3.43 -27.99
C ASP A 214 22.65 -4.64 -27.55
N TYR A 215 22.03 -5.81 -27.41
CA TYR A 215 22.79 -7.05 -27.27
C TYR A 215 23.18 -7.51 -28.66
N THR A 216 24.36 -7.06 -29.10
CA THR A 216 25.11 -7.76 -30.13
C THR A 216 25.32 -9.18 -29.61
N LEU A 217 24.52 -10.12 -30.13
CA LEU A 217 24.73 -11.56 -29.92
C LEU A 217 26.15 -11.86 -30.43
N GLN A 218 27.12 -12.01 -29.53
CA GLN A 218 28.31 -12.78 -29.86
C GLN A 218 27.81 -14.20 -30.06
N GLU A 219 27.81 -14.63 -31.33
CA GLU A 219 27.63 -16.02 -31.72
C GLU A 219 28.44 -16.91 -30.78
N VAL A 220 27.74 -17.65 -29.93
CA VAL A 220 28.31 -18.85 -29.32
C VAL A 220 28.49 -19.82 -30.49
N ARG A 221 29.70 -19.86 -31.03
CA ARG A 221 30.11 -20.90 -31.97
C ARG A 221 30.29 -22.18 -31.17
N ASP A 222 29.45 -23.16 -31.46
CA ASP A 222 29.67 -24.56 -31.12
C ASP A 222 31.05 -25.00 -31.64
N VAL A 223 31.94 -25.45 -30.74
CA VAL A 223 32.61 -26.77 -30.66
C VAL A 223 33.46 -26.82 -29.39
#